data_AF-A0A212CQ28-F1
#
_entry.id   AF-A0A212CQ28-F1
#
_cell.length_a   1.000
_cell.length_b   1.000
_cell.length_c   1.000
_cell.angle_alpha   90.00
_cell.angle_beta   90.00
_cell.angle_gamma   90.00
#
_symmetry.space_group_name_H-M   'P 1'
#
loop_
_entity.id
_entity.type
_entity.pdbx_description
1 polymer ?
#
loop_
_entity_poly.entity_id
_entity_poly.type
_entity_poly.pdbx_seq_one_letter_code
_entity_poly.pdbx_strand_id
1 'polypeptide(L)'
;MQNLAKRYLSEIIKEECWNSMAVKGRALKLRKEVVEVQSAITLVKKHHEEEDEEEEEDGTVKDTSLPNYMLGSLSTDFRISAPRHIKPWQKAKAELLVTREMERLLLTRGPDLRRRALMDMMGGVLEVKKEDILRMVIPQPAFMVKPDALWSEEERKHFKEYEKKVKELNEERDKYRKVSYFSPSIIKKHSNIEIAYNYNRDVKGGHIDRFSPLKIFLQEELKINNLVFSLLLDEEISSRETFLNNYLARKQEEKNQTSEAIRKSREDLDMYKEHYDNLLAEDKVLDRSFKKEFSEIPSHQVDILYKLFKRRPRIHKHKVHAETTSLVPFGERPGSGKLNKDAFAQLMKAMDDLDSINNMPEGLDTSVWEHFCMTRRAKVENEQKVKQKAAGLIEMVAFLRRRTEDDEKVQHEIEKVFHELILLQEDKVKFQLNLTIQILLKQGQVELENFQLMLDYSDAILINKVIIEDLNSVIRTHKKNVENCKKLLKKLRRFSNQKDIANYTLSCNLREELVAVSERKDICNAMDNNSTNSIFFILGIGSKLTCEKIAKERYENMMRQQKLTKISKEQAEQISILQAEVERLRMKTFPALVQM
;
A
#
# COMPACT_ATOMS: atom_id res chain seq x y z
N MET A 1 -30.42 -19.47 37.77
CA MET A 1 -31.18 -18.81 36.68
C MET A 1 -30.31 -18.45 35.48
N GLN A 2 -29.19 -17.72 35.64
CA GLN A 2 -28.32 -17.32 34.51
C GLN A 2 -27.69 -18.48 33.71
N ASN A 3 -27.43 -19.63 34.34
CA ASN A 3 -26.84 -20.80 33.67
C ASN A 3 -27.87 -21.57 32.80
N LEU A 4 -29.16 -21.48 33.13
CA LEU A 4 -30.23 -22.11 32.34
C LEU A 4 -30.52 -21.31 31.08
N ALA A 5 -30.51 -19.98 31.17
CA ALA A 5 -30.71 -19.10 30.01
C ALA A 5 -29.56 -19.20 29.00
N LYS A 6 -28.31 -19.34 29.47
CA LYS A 6 -27.15 -19.54 28.59
C LYS A 6 -27.17 -20.91 27.91
N ARG A 7 -27.58 -21.97 28.63
CA ARG A 7 -27.79 -23.29 28.02
C ARG A 7 -28.92 -23.25 27.01
N TYR A 8 -30.07 -22.65 27.34
CA TYR A 8 -31.21 -22.49 26.43
C TYR A 8 -30.84 -21.71 25.16
N LEU A 9 -30.10 -20.60 25.28
CA LEU A 9 -29.65 -19.82 24.12
C LEU A 9 -28.64 -20.60 23.27
N SER A 10 -27.73 -21.35 23.90
CA SER A 10 -26.78 -22.22 23.20
C SER A 10 -27.49 -23.39 22.50
N GLU A 11 -28.53 -23.94 23.12
CA GLU A 11 -29.37 -25.00 22.54
C GLU A 11 -30.16 -24.46 21.34
N ILE A 12 -30.76 -23.27 21.44
CA ILE A 12 -31.47 -22.62 20.32
C ILE A 12 -30.52 -22.32 19.16
N ILE A 13 -29.36 -21.73 19.43
CA ILE A 13 -28.39 -21.42 18.37
C ILE A 13 -27.86 -22.71 17.74
N LYS A 14 -27.66 -23.78 18.51
CA LYS A 14 -27.26 -25.08 17.98
C LYS A 14 -28.36 -25.74 17.16
N GLU A 15 -29.62 -25.65 17.58
CA GLU A 15 -30.77 -26.17 16.83
C GLU A 15 -30.98 -25.41 15.52
N GLU A 16 -31.14 -24.08 15.59
CA GLU A 16 -31.48 -23.24 14.44
C GLU A 16 -30.30 -23.03 13.49
N CYS A 17 -29.07 -22.93 14.01
CA CYS A 17 -27.90 -22.58 13.19
C CYS A 17 -26.95 -23.75 12.90
N TRP A 18 -26.93 -24.84 13.68
CA TRP A 18 -26.03 -25.99 13.44
C TRP A 18 -26.75 -27.26 13.02
N ASN A 19 -27.90 -27.58 13.63
CA ASN A 19 -28.67 -28.79 13.30
C ASN A 19 -29.53 -28.64 12.05
N SER A 20 -30.00 -27.41 11.75
CA SER A 20 -30.73 -27.06 10.53
C SER A 20 -29.84 -27.01 9.26
N MET A 21 -28.50 -27.01 9.41
CA MET A 21 -27.57 -26.98 8.27
C MET A 21 -27.46 -28.36 7.60
N ALA A 22 -27.67 -28.39 6.28
CA ALA A 22 -27.54 -29.61 5.47
C ALA A 22 -26.09 -30.15 5.37
N VAL A 23 -25.07 -29.34 5.69
CA VAL A 23 -23.65 -29.74 5.66
C VAL A 23 -22.95 -29.22 6.92
N LYS A 24 -22.56 -30.14 7.82
CA LYS A 24 -21.88 -29.82 9.08
C LYS A 24 -20.36 -29.88 8.89
N GLY A 25 -19.63 -28.83 9.27
CA GLY A 25 -18.15 -28.83 9.27
C GLY A 25 -17.41 -27.56 8.82
N ARG A 26 -18.07 -26.41 8.61
CA ARG A 26 -17.39 -25.16 8.19
C ARG A 26 -17.33 -24.12 9.31
N ALA A 27 -16.14 -23.61 9.60
CA ALA A 27 -15.93 -22.56 10.60
C ALA A 27 -16.33 -21.18 10.05
N LEU A 28 -17.14 -20.42 10.79
CA LEU A 28 -17.52 -19.05 10.45
C LEU A 28 -16.48 -18.08 11.01
N LYS A 29 -15.76 -17.36 10.14
CA LYS A 29 -14.89 -16.26 10.56
C LYS A 29 -15.66 -14.94 10.45
N LEU A 30 -16.03 -14.38 11.61
CA LEU A 30 -16.82 -13.15 11.68
C LEU A 30 -15.91 -11.94 11.35
N ARG A 31 -16.11 -11.34 10.17
CA ARG A 31 -15.52 -10.03 9.83
C ARG A 31 -16.53 -8.96 10.20
N LYS A 32 -16.18 -8.07 11.15
CA LYS A 32 -17.06 -7.04 11.68
C LYS A 32 -16.78 -5.71 10.98
N GLU A 33 -17.59 -5.34 9.99
CA GLU A 33 -17.72 -3.95 9.52
C GLU A 33 -19.01 -3.37 10.11
N VAL A 34 -18.88 -2.37 10.97
CA VAL A 34 -20.01 -1.62 11.51
C VAL A 34 -20.18 -0.39 10.63
N VAL A 35 -21.14 -0.43 9.71
CA VAL A 35 -21.57 0.77 8.98
C VAL A 35 -22.72 1.39 9.78
N GLU A 36 -22.38 2.39 10.60
CA GLU A 36 -23.36 3.23 11.25
C GLU A 36 -23.82 4.29 10.23
N VAL A 37 -25.00 4.10 9.65
CA VAL A 37 -25.58 5.08 8.72
C VAL A 37 -26.02 6.29 9.55
N GLN A 38 -25.13 7.28 9.66
CA GLN A 38 -25.44 8.55 10.30
C GLN A 38 -26.53 9.27 9.51
N SER A 39 -27.52 9.80 10.24
CA SER A 39 -28.63 10.53 9.63
C SER A 39 -28.12 11.73 8.81
N ALA A 40 -28.78 12.01 7.68
CA ALA A 40 -28.44 13.07 6.73
C ALA A 40 -28.34 14.49 7.35
N ILE A 41 -28.82 14.69 8.58
CA ILE A 41 -28.73 15.96 9.32
C ILE A 41 -27.29 16.31 9.71
N THR A 42 -26.42 15.30 9.87
CA THR A 42 -25.01 15.50 10.26
C THR A 42 -24.13 15.93 9.08
N LEU A 43 -24.50 15.56 7.85
CA LEU A 43 -23.78 15.93 6.63
C LEU A 43 -23.96 17.41 6.27
N VAL A 44 -25.15 17.97 6.55
CA VAL A 44 -25.42 19.41 6.32
C VAL A 44 -24.59 20.29 7.27
N LYS A 45 -24.26 19.82 8.47
CA LYS A 45 -23.41 20.58 9.41
C LYS A 45 -21.92 20.52 9.04
N LYS A 46 -21.43 19.40 8.51
CA LYS A 46 -20.04 19.31 8.04
C LYS A 46 -19.77 20.15 6.80
N HIS A 47 -20.74 20.26 5.89
CA HIS A 47 -20.60 21.12 4.71
C HIS A 47 -20.63 22.63 5.03
N HIS A 48 -21.05 23.05 6.24
CA HIS A 48 -20.99 24.45 6.66
C HIS A 48 -19.75 24.80 7.50
N GLU A 49 -18.94 23.81 7.92
CA GLU A 49 -17.73 24.05 8.72
C GLU A 49 -16.43 23.92 7.90
N GLU A 50 -16.49 23.45 6.64
CA GLU A 50 -15.30 23.26 5.78
C GLU A 50 -15.14 24.31 4.65
N GLU A 51 -16.07 25.27 4.50
CA GLU A 51 -15.99 26.31 3.45
C GLU A 51 -15.64 27.72 3.93
N ASP A 52 -15.53 27.99 5.24
CA ASP A 52 -15.24 29.34 5.77
C ASP A 52 -13.90 29.39 6.55
N GLU A 53 -12.78 29.34 5.85
CA GLU A 53 -11.51 29.93 6.33
C GLU A 53 -10.88 30.76 5.20
N GLU A 54 -11.51 31.88 4.84
CA GLU A 54 -10.84 33.08 4.30
C GLU A 54 -11.81 34.28 4.39
N GLU A 55 -11.46 35.23 5.27
CA GLU A 55 -11.80 36.67 5.30
C GLU A 55 -12.22 37.19 6.69
N GLU A 56 -11.33 38.00 7.28
CA GLU A 56 -11.66 38.97 8.33
C GLU A 56 -12.52 40.08 7.71
N GLU A 57 -13.67 40.42 8.32
CA GLU A 57 -13.86 41.63 9.16
C GLU A 57 -15.37 41.95 9.33
N ASP A 58 -15.68 42.48 10.50
CA ASP A 58 -16.86 43.28 10.88
C ASP A 58 -18.13 42.59 11.42
N GLY A 59 -18.71 43.28 12.41
CA GLY A 59 -19.57 42.76 13.46
C GLY A 59 -20.97 42.32 13.04
N THR A 60 -21.53 41.40 13.82
CA THR A 60 -22.66 41.71 14.70
C THR A 60 -23.05 40.47 15.51
N VAL A 61 -23.06 40.63 16.83
CA VAL A 61 -23.59 39.66 17.78
C VAL A 61 -25.07 39.41 17.46
N LYS A 62 -25.43 38.15 17.16
CA LYS A 62 -26.81 37.68 17.21
C LYS A 62 -26.91 36.51 18.18
N ASP A 63 -27.32 36.83 19.40
CA ASP A 63 -27.84 35.87 20.36
C ASP A 63 -29.02 35.11 19.74
N THR A 64 -28.83 33.82 19.47
CA THR A 64 -29.95 32.90 19.23
C THR A 64 -30.15 32.06 20.48
N SER A 65 -30.97 32.61 21.36
CA SER A 65 -31.61 31.90 22.47
C SER A 65 -32.48 30.77 21.93
N LEU A 66 -32.05 29.51 22.06
CA LEU A 66 -32.96 28.35 22.03
C LEU A 66 -32.55 27.33 23.12
N PRO A 67 -33.47 26.93 24.02
CA PRO A 67 -33.12 26.17 25.22
C PRO A 67 -32.85 24.68 24.94
N ASN A 68 -31.83 24.13 25.59
CA ASN A 68 -31.54 22.70 25.71
C ASN A 68 -32.63 21.94 26.50
N TYR A 69 -33.78 21.66 25.86
CA TYR A 69 -34.86 20.86 26.44
C TYR A 69 -35.25 19.69 25.54
N MET A 70 -34.33 18.77 25.19
CA MET A 70 -34.71 17.53 24.46
C MET A 70 -33.92 16.27 24.84
N LEU A 71 -33.12 16.28 25.91
CA LEU A 71 -32.50 15.07 26.48
C LEU A 71 -33.16 14.72 27.82
N GLY A 72 -34.46 14.46 27.75
CA GLY A 72 -35.22 13.83 28.83
C GLY A 72 -35.51 12.38 28.46
N SER A 73 -34.72 11.46 29.01
CA SER A 73 -34.96 10.01 28.94
C SER A 73 -36.36 9.67 29.45
N LEU A 74 -37.26 9.26 28.56
CA LEU A 74 -38.51 8.58 28.91
C LEU A 74 -38.31 7.06 28.75
N SER A 75 -37.55 6.47 29.67
CA SER A 75 -37.67 5.05 29.98
C SER A 75 -38.79 4.92 31.01
N THR A 76 -39.83 4.18 30.64
CA THR A 76 -40.96 3.87 31.51
C THR A 76 -40.52 2.82 32.54
N ASP A 77 -40.32 3.30 33.77
CA ASP A 77 -40.29 2.63 35.07
C ASP A 77 -40.44 1.09 35.12
N PHE A 78 -39.32 0.38 35.27
CA PHE A 78 -39.25 -0.69 36.27
C PHE A 78 -38.74 -0.10 37.58
N ARG A 79 -39.64 -0.01 38.55
CA ARG A 79 -39.45 0.66 39.85
C ARG A 79 -38.48 -0.14 40.74
N ILE A 80 -37.20 0.21 40.73
CA ILE A 80 -36.25 -0.18 41.79
C ILE A 80 -36.25 0.94 42.83
N SER A 81 -36.71 0.64 44.05
CA SER A 81 -36.64 1.58 45.18
C SER A 81 -35.22 1.59 45.73
N ALA A 82 -34.42 2.57 45.30
CA ALA A 82 -33.16 2.90 45.92
C ALA A 82 -33.13 4.42 46.19
N PRO A 83 -32.70 4.87 47.37
CA PRO A 83 -32.64 6.29 47.70
C PRO A 83 -31.67 7.01 46.75
N ARG A 84 -32.14 8.06 46.07
CA ARG A 84 -31.32 8.91 45.20
C ARG A 84 -30.16 9.50 46.00
N HIS A 85 -28.93 9.20 45.57
CA HIS A 85 -27.72 9.83 46.12
C HIS A 85 -27.63 11.28 45.62
N ILE A 86 -27.97 12.23 46.49
CA ILE A 86 -27.84 13.68 46.25
C ILE A 86 -26.43 14.09 46.67
N LYS A 87 -25.67 14.77 45.79
CA LYS A 87 -24.31 15.20 46.09
C LYS A 87 -24.31 16.15 47.31
N PRO A 88 -23.33 16.07 48.24
CA PRO A 88 -23.33 16.85 49.48
C PRO A 88 -23.51 18.38 49.29
N TRP A 89 -22.94 18.95 48.23
CA TRP A 89 -23.06 20.38 47.94
C TRP A 89 -24.46 20.79 47.44
N GLN A 90 -25.22 19.89 46.79
CA GLN A 90 -26.59 20.14 46.38
C GLN A 90 -27.55 20.13 47.58
N LYS A 91 -27.32 19.22 48.54
CA LYS A 91 -28.06 19.20 49.81
C LYS A 91 -27.78 20.47 50.63
N ALA A 92 -26.51 20.87 50.73
CA ALA A 92 -26.12 22.11 51.41
C ALA A 92 -26.76 23.35 50.76
N LYS A 93 -26.81 23.42 49.42
CA LYS A 93 -27.46 24.54 48.70
C LYS A 93 -28.98 24.59 48.92
N ALA A 94 -29.64 23.43 48.96
CA ALA A 94 -31.07 23.36 49.23
C ALA A 94 -31.39 23.74 50.69
N GLU A 95 -30.59 23.28 51.66
CA GLU A 95 -30.74 23.66 53.06
C GLU A 95 -30.50 25.16 53.28
N LEU A 96 -29.52 25.76 52.60
CA LEU A 96 -29.24 27.21 52.65
C LEU A 96 -30.39 28.05 52.06
N LEU A 97 -31.02 27.57 50.98
CA LEU A 97 -32.19 28.20 50.40
C LEU A 97 -33.40 28.11 51.34
N VAL A 98 -33.64 26.93 51.93
CA VAL A 98 -34.74 26.73 52.90
C VAL A 98 -34.53 27.58 54.17
N THR A 99 -33.30 27.69 54.68
CA THR A 99 -33.02 28.55 55.85
C THR A 99 -33.20 30.03 55.52
N ARG A 100 -32.72 30.49 54.35
CA ARG A 100 -32.92 31.88 53.91
C ARG A 100 -34.40 32.22 53.67
N GLU A 101 -35.18 31.26 53.21
CA GLU A 101 -36.62 31.41 52.98
C GLU A 101 -37.42 31.33 54.29
N MET A 102 -37.00 30.50 55.25
CA MET A 102 -37.51 30.50 56.63
C MET A 102 -37.21 31.81 57.37
N GLU A 103 -36.00 32.36 57.24
CA GLU A 103 -35.64 33.67 57.82
C GLU A 103 -36.49 34.79 57.21
N ARG A 104 -36.71 34.77 55.89
CA ARG A 104 -37.65 35.70 55.23
C ARG A 104 -39.07 35.57 55.79
N LEU A 105 -39.58 34.35 55.97
CA LEU A 105 -40.91 34.10 56.54
C LEU A 105 -41.04 34.54 58.00
N LEU A 106 -39.98 34.42 58.81
CA LEU A 106 -39.95 34.89 60.19
C LEU A 106 -39.91 36.42 60.29
N LEU A 107 -39.18 37.09 59.40
CA LEU A 107 -39.14 38.56 59.29
C LEU A 107 -40.45 39.17 58.75
N THR A 108 -41.23 38.41 57.98
CA THR A 108 -42.53 38.87 57.43
C THR A 108 -43.70 38.65 58.41
N ARG A 109 -43.47 37.96 59.53
CA ARG A 109 -44.50 37.67 60.55
C ARG A 109 -44.59 38.80 61.58
N GLY A 110 -45.06 39.96 61.13
CA GLY A 110 -45.52 41.02 62.03
C GLY A 110 -46.75 40.57 62.85
N PRO A 111 -47.05 41.20 64.00
CA PRO A 111 -48.20 40.82 64.81
C PRO A 111 -49.51 41.28 64.13
N ASP A 112 -50.13 40.41 63.35
CA ASP A 112 -51.44 40.66 62.74
C ASP A 112 -52.54 40.74 63.82
N LEU A 113 -52.85 41.96 64.28
CA LEU A 113 -54.00 42.26 65.13
C LEU A 113 -55.31 41.70 64.54
N ARG A 114 -55.41 41.66 63.20
CA ARG A 114 -56.56 41.09 62.47
C ARG A 114 -56.73 39.60 62.71
N ARG A 115 -55.65 38.82 62.76
CA ARG A 115 -55.70 37.37 63.02
C ARG A 115 -56.05 37.08 64.49
N ARG A 116 -55.58 37.94 65.40
CA ARG A 116 -55.87 37.85 66.83
C ARG A 116 -57.35 38.19 67.10
N ALA A 117 -57.86 39.27 66.51
CA ALA A 117 -59.27 39.63 66.57
C ALA A 117 -60.18 38.57 65.92
N LEU A 118 -59.77 37.96 64.80
CA LEU A 118 -60.55 36.88 64.16
C LEU A 118 -60.58 35.59 64.99
N MET A 119 -59.47 35.27 65.67
CA MET A 119 -59.41 34.17 66.64
C MET A 119 -60.32 34.43 67.83
N ASP A 120 -60.30 35.64 68.39
CA ASP A 120 -61.13 36.02 69.56
C ASP A 120 -62.62 36.16 69.20
N MET A 121 -62.96 36.55 67.97
CA MET A 121 -64.36 36.78 67.56
C MET A 121 -65.03 35.58 66.90
N MET A 122 -64.31 34.78 66.08
CA MET A 122 -64.91 33.66 65.32
C MET A 122 -64.00 32.42 65.27
N GLY A 123 -63.13 32.22 66.28
CA GLY A 123 -62.28 31.03 66.38
C GLY A 123 -61.31 30.85 65.20
N GLY A 124 -61.06 31.91 64.42
CA GLY A 124 -60.09 31.90 63.32
C GLY A 124 -60.61 31.42 61.95
N VAL A 125 -61.91 31.16 61.78
CA VAL A 125 -62.48 30.66 60.50
C VAL A 125 -63.57 31.61 59.99
N LEU A 126 -63.35 32.22 58.82
CA LEU A 126 -64.27 33.20 58.20
C LEU A 126 -65.33 32.52 57.30
N GLU A 127 -64.93 31.46 56.58
CA GLU A 127 -65.79 30.65 55.71
C GLU A 127 -65.32 29.20 55.84
N VAL A 128 -66.26 28.25 56.04
CA VAL A 128 -65.94 26.82 56.03
C VAL A 128 -65.62 26.43 54.59
N LYS A 129 -64.34 26.20 54.30
CA LYS A 129 -63.94 25.81 52.95
C LYS A 129 -64.41 24.37 52.68
N LYS A 130 -64.62 24.03 51.41
CA LYS A 130 -64.93 22.65 51.00
C LYS A 130 -63.85 21.65 51.43
N GLU A 131 -62.61 22.12 51.58
CA GLU A 131 -61.50 21.34 52.16
C GLU A 131 -61.66 21.07 53.66
N ASP A 132 -62.35 21.94 54.40
CA ASP A 132 -62.56 21.82 55.84
C ASP A 132 -63.62 20.75 56.15
N ILE A 133 -64.69 20.67 55.35
CA ILE A 133 -65.72 19.61 55.44
C ILE A 133 -65.11 18.23 55.14
N LEU A 134 -64.17 18.14 54.20
CA LEU A 134 -63.45 16.90 53.91
C LEU A 134 -62.47 16.49 55.02
N ARG A 135 -62.00 17.43 55.84
CA ARG A 135 -61.08 17.20 56.96
C ARG A 135 -61.77 17.10 58.32
N MET A 136 -63.04 17.50 58.41
CA MET A 136 -63.78 17.49 59.66
C MET A 136 -64.01 16.05 60.13
N VAL A 137 -63.58 15.78 61.36
CA VAL A 137 -63.78 14.51 62.06
C VAL A 137 -64.59 14.82 63.30
N ILE A 138 -65.78 14.23 63.43
CA ILE A 138 -66.59 14.35 64.65
C ILE A 138 -65.88 13.54 65.74
N PRO A 139 -65.48 14.14 66.87
CA PRO A 139 -64.82 13.42 67.96
C PRO A 139 -65.73 12.32 68.51
N GLN A 140 -65.16 11.15 68.80
CA GLN A 140 -65.90 10.05 69.41
C GLN A 140 -66.33 10.43 70.84
N PRO A 141 -67.60 10.24 71.22
CA PRO A 141 -68.06 10.44 72.59
C PRO A 141 -67.24 9.63 73.60
N ALA A 142 -66.86 10.24 74.72
CA ALA A 142 -65.94 9.65 75.70
C ALA A 142 -66.43 8.31 76.32
N PHE A 143 -67.74 8.05 76.32
CA PHE A 143 -68.31 6.80 76.81
C PHE A 143 -68.19 5.62 75.83
N MET A 144 -67.89 5.86 74.54
CA MET A 144 -67.68 4.81 73.52
C MET A 144 -66.39 3.99 73.75
N VAL A 145 -65.56 4.39 74.71
CA VAL A 145 -64.40 3.59 75.16
C VAL A 145 -64.85 2.44 76.08
N LYS A 146 -66.05 2.51 76.66
CA LYS A 146 -66.64 1.47 77.52
C LYS A 146 -67.56 0.54 76.69
N PRO A 147 -67.64 -0.76 77.01
CA PRO A 147 -68.48 -1.72 76.27
C PRO A 147 -69.98 -1.38 76.28
N ASP A 148 -70.65 -1.60 75.15
CA ASP A 148 -72.04 -1.23 74.83
C ASP A 148 -73.11 -1.75 75.82
N ALA A 149 -72.77 -2.79 76.58
CA ALA A 149 -73.63 -3.41 77.58
C ALA A 149 -73.83 -2.54 78.83
N LEU A 150 -72.90 -1.62 79.12
CA LEU A 150 -72.91 -0.76 80.31
C LEU A 150 -73.43 0.65 80.03
N TRP A 151 -73.92 0.91 78.81
CA TRP A 151 -74.42 2.22 78.44
C TRP A 151 -75.77 2.50 79.09
N SER A 152 -75.90 3.65 79.74
CA SER A 152 -77.20 4.16 80.18
C SER A 152 -78.13 4.43 78.98
N GLU A 153 -79.44 4.53 79.22
CA GLU A 153 -80.40 4.85 78.15
C GLU A 153 -80.12 6.23 77.51
N GLU A 154 -79.53 7.14 78.28
CA GLU A 154 -79.07 8.46 77.82
C GLU A 154 -77.80 8.35 76.95
N GLU A 155 -76.84 7.50 77.32
CA GLU A 155 -75.63 7.23 76.54
C GLU A 155 -75.96 6.54 75.20
N ARG A 156 -76.93 5.62 75.19
CA ARG A 156 -77.44 5.00 73.95
C ARG A 156 -78.09 6.02 73.01
N LYS A 157 -78.78 7.02 73.57
CA LYS A 157 -79.35 8.12 72.78
C LYS A 157 -78.26 9.01 72.18
N HIS A 158 -77.23 9.33 72.97
CA HIS A 158 -76.07 10.08 72.48
C HIS A 158 -75.25 9.34 71.40
N PHE A 159 -75.17 8.02 71.45
CA PHE A 159 -74.52 7.23 70.41
C PHE A 159 -75.29 7.30 69.08
N LYS A 160 -76.62 7.16 69.12
CA LYS A 160 -77.47 7.30 67.93
C LYS A 160 -77.35 8.68 67.29
N GLU A 161 -77.24 9.72 68.11
CA GLU A 161 -76.99 11.09 67.63
C GLU A 161 -75.59 11.25 67.00
N TYR A 162 -74.56 10.63 67.59
CA TYR A 162 -73.21 10.63 67.01
C TYR A 162 -73.15 9.89 65.67
N GLU A 163 -73.71 8.68 65.57
CA GLU A 163 -73.76 7.93 64.32
C GLU A 163 -74.51 8.68 63.22
N LYS A 164 -75.63 9.33 63.57
CA LYS A 164 -76.40 10.13 62.63
C LYS A 164 -75.55 11.28 62.08
N LYS A 165 -74.85 12.01 62.95
CA LYS A 165 -73.95 13.11 62.53
C LYS A 165 -72.78 12.62 61.67
N VAL A 166 -72.20 11.45 61.98
CA VAL A 166 -71.12 10.86 61.17
C VAL A 166 -71.60 10.42 59.79
N LYS A 167 -72.81 9.83 59.70
CA LYS A 167 -73.43 9.47 58.42
C LYS A 167 -73.73 10.70 57.58
N GLU A 168 -74.33 11.74 58.17
CA GLU A 168 -74.62 13.01 57.48
C GLU A 168 -73.34 13.66 56.94
N LEU A 169 -72.26 13.71 57.74
CA LEU A 169 -70.97 14.27 57.33
C LEU A 169 -70.34 13.45 56.19
N ASN A 170 -70.39 12.11 56.26
CA ASN A 170 -69.88 11.26 55.17
C ASN A 170 -70.71 11.39 53.88
N GLU A 171 -72.03 11.53 53.96
CA GLU A 171 -72.89 11.79 52.80
C GLU A 171 -72.58 13.14 52.15
N GLU A 172 -72.30 14.19 52.94
CA GLU A 172 -71.83 15.46 52.41
C GLU A 172 -70.46 15.33 51.73
N ARG A 173 -69.50 14.62 52.34
CA ARG A 173 -68.18 14.37 51.73
C ARG A 173 -68.30 13.63 50.39
N ASP A 174 -69.24 12.69 50.27
CA ASP A 174 -69.49 11.96 49.03
C ASP A 174 -70.16 12.80 47.95
N LYS A 175 -71.11 13.66 48.34
CA LYS A 175 -71.68 14.65 47.42
C LYS A 175 -70.59 15.58 46.86
N TYR A 176 -69.69 16.08 47.72
CA TYR A 176 -68.58 16.94 47.28
C TYR A 176 -67.55 16.19 46.43
N ARG A 177 -67.22 14.94 46.77
CA ARG A 177 -66.35 14.11 45.92
C ARG A 177 -66.95 13.94 44.53
N LYS A 178 -68.22 13.54 44.43
CA LYS A 178 -68.89 13.37 43.13
C LYS A 178 -68.90 14.66 42.32
N VAL A 179 -69.29 15.80 42.91
CA VAL A 179 -69.27 17.10 42.22
C VAL A 179 -67.86 17.48 41.76
N SER A 180 -66.83 17.16 42.55
CA SER A 180 -65.43 17.41 42.18
C SER A 180 -64.97 16.51 41.02
N TYR A 181 -65.29 15.21 41.04
CA TYR A 181 -64.92 14.25 39.99
C TYR A 181 -65.65 14.53 38.67
N PHE A 182 -66.93 14.91 38.72
CA PHE A 182 -67.73 15.28 37.55
C PHE A 182 -67.62 16.77 37.19
N SER A 183 -66.66 17.49 37.79
CA SER A 183 -66.43 18.88 37.42
C SER A 183 -65.99 18.98 35.95
N PRO A 184 -66.51 19.96 35.18
CA PRO A 184 -66.16 20.11 33.77
C PRO A 184 -64.66 20.23 33.51
N SER A 185 -63.89 20.73 34.49
CA SER A 185 -62.43 20.85 34.41
C SER A 185 -61.71 19.50 34.48
N ILE A 186 -62.16 18.56 35.32
CA ILE A 186 -61.59 17.21 35.41
C ILE A 186 -61.99 16.38 34.19
N ILE A 187 -63.25 16.44 33.77
CA ILE A 187 -63.71 15.75 32.55
C ILE A 187 -62.93 16.24 31.31
N LYS A 188 -62.73 17.56 31.18
CA LYS A 188 -61.94 18.13 30.08
C LYS A 188 -60.47 17.70 30.15
N LYS A 189 -59.88 17.57 31.34
CA LYS A 189 -58.52 17.02 31.50
C LYS A 189 -58.45 15.56 31.06
N HIS A 190 -59.41 14.73 31.46
CA HIS A 190 -59.48 13.33 31.02
C HIS A 190 -59.64 13.22 29.50
N SER A 191 -60.53 14.01 28.91
CA SER A 191 -60.71 14.07 27.45
C SER A 191 -59.44 14.54 26.73
N ASN A 192 -58.75 15.56 27.24
CA ASN A 192 -57.48 16.01 26.66
C ASN A 192 -56.36 14.96 26.76
N ILE A 193 -56.30 14.21 27.87
CA ILE A 193 -55.35 13.10 28.03
C ILE A 193 -55.65 12.00 27.01
N GLU A 194 -56.92 11.68 26.79
CA GLU A 194 -57.34 10.69 25.81
C GLU A 194 -57.04 11.12 24.37
N ILE A 195 -57.31 12.39 24.02
CA ILE A 195 -56.95 12.98 22.73
C ILE A 195 -55.44 12.95 22.52
N ALA A 196 -54.65 13.35 23.53
CA ALA A 196 -53.19 13.30 23.45
C ALA A 196 -52.68 11.86 23.32
N TYR A 197 -53.31 10.90 24.00
CA TYR A 197 -52.94 9.49 23.90
C TYR A 197 -53.23 8.93 22.50
N ASN A 198 -54.40 9.21 21.94
CA ASN A 198 -54.77 8.78 20.58
C ASN A 198 -53.88 9.45 19.52
N TYR A 199 -53.64 10.75 19.64
CA TYR A 199 -52.71 11.47 18.76
C TYR A 199 -51.30 10.85 18.79
N ASN A 200 -50.76 10.57 19.98
CA ASN A 200 -49.45 9.94 20.10
C ASN A 200 -49.43 8.51 19.54
N ARG A 201 -50.53 7.77 19.65
CA ARG A 201 -50.68 6.44 19.05
C ARG A 201 -50.67 6.53 17.52
N ASP A 202 -51.43 7.45 16.95
CA ASP A 202 -51.54 7.64 15.51
C ASP A 202 -50.22 8.15 14.91
N VAL A 203 -49.54 9.08 15.59
CA VAL A 203 -48.20 9.54 15.20
C VAL A 203 -47.20 8.39 15.24
N LYS A 204 -47.21 7.55 16.28
CA LYS A 204 -46.35 6.36 16.35
C LYS A 204 -46.68 5.36 15.24
N GLY A 205 -47.95 5.12 14.96
CA GLY A 205 -48.42 4.26 13.86
C GLY A 205 -47.92 4.77 12.51
N GLY A 206 -48.15 6.05 12.21
CA GLY A 206 -47.68 6.68 10.96
C GLY A 206 -46.16 6.71 10.82
N HIS A 207 -45.40 6.79 11.92
CA HIS A 207 -43.95 6.59 11.88
C HIS A 207 -43.60 5.16 11.49
N ILE A 208 -44.18 4.15 12.16
CA ILE A 208 -43.93 2.74 11.85
C ILE A 208 -44.30 2.40 10.40
N ASP A 209 -45.44 2.89 9.92
CA ASP A 209 -45.93 2.68 8.55
C ASP A 209 -45.01 3.32 7.50
N ARG A 210 -44.31 4.40 7.85
CA ARG A 210 -43.30 5.02 6.97
C ARG A 210 -41.96 4.30 7.00
N PHE A 211 -41.49 3.93 8.20
CA PHE A 211 -40.16 3.31 8.38
C PHE A 211 -40.13 1.84 7.97
N SER A 212 -41.25 1.13 8.03
CA SER A 212 -41.32 -0.29 7.68
C SER A 212 -41.00 -0.55 6.19
N PRO A 213 -41.63 0.13 5.21
CA PRO A 213 -41.26 0.00 3.80
C PRO A 213 -39.84 0.48 3.51
N LEU A 214 -39.41 1.59 4.11
CA LEU A 214 -38.05 2.14 3.92
C LEU A 214 -36.98 1.15 4.40
N LYS A 215 -37.22 0.47 5.52
CA LYS A 215 -36.33 -0.57 6.04
C LYS A 215 -36.21 -1.74 5.05
N ILE A 216 -37.32 -2.21 4.49
CA ILE A 216 -37.31 -3.30 3.50
C ILE A 216 -36.54 -2.85 2.25
N PHE A 217 -36.80 -1.64 1.77
CA PHE A 217 -36.09 -1.07 0.63
C PHE A 217 -34.58 -1.01 0.85
N LEU A 218 -34.12 -0.43 1.96
CA LEU A 218 -32.70 -0.37 2.31
C LEU A 218 -32.07 -1.77 2.48
N GLN A 219 -32.84 -2.73 2.99
CA GLN A 219 -32.38 -4.10 3.12
C GLN A 219 -32.14 -4.74 1.74
N GLU A 220 -33.06 -4.56 0.80
CA GLU A 220 -32.94 -5.05 -0.57
C GLU A 220 -31.85 -4.30 -1.36
N GLU A 221 -31.73 -2.98 -1.21
CA GLU A 221 -30.62 -2.21 -1.80
C GLU A 221 -29.26 -2.74 -1.32
N LEU A 222 -29.12 -3.02 -0.02
CA LEU A 222 -27.88 -3.59 0.51
C LEU A 222 -27.59 -4.98 -0.07
N LYS A 223 -28.62 -5.82 -0.28
CA LYS A 223 -28.44 -7.12 -0.94
C LYS A 223 -28.00 -6.97 -2.39
N ILE A 224 -28.62 -6.05 -3.14
CA ILE A 224 -28.26 -5.76 -4.52
C ILE A 224 -26.81 -5.28 -4.58
N ASN A 225 -26.42 -4.33 -3.72
CA ASN A 225 -25.06 -3.81 -3.67
C ASN A 225 -24.03 -4.91 -3.35
N ASN A 226 -24.32 -5.77 -2.37
CA ASN A 226 -23.44 -6.89 -2.03
C ASN A 226 -23.32 -7.90 -3.19
N LEU A 227 -24.42 -8.18 -3.90
CA LEU A 227 -24.41 -9.07 -5.05
C LEU A 227 -23.60 -8.48 -6.21
N VAL A 228 -23.80 -7.19 -6.51
CA VAL A 228 -23.03 -6.47 -7.53
C VAL A 228 -21.54 -6.50 -7.19
N PHE A 229 -21.17 -6.21 -5.94
CA PHE A 229 -19.78 -6.30 -5.49
C PHE A 229 -19.21 -7.72 -5.64
N SER A 230 -19.99 -8.75 -5.30
CA SER A 230 -19.60 -10.14 -5.48
C SER A 230 -19.38 -10.50 -6.96
N LEU A 231 -20.23 -10.03 -7.87
CA LEU A 231 -20.10 -10.27 -9.31
C LEU A 231 -18.87 -9.56 -9.87
N LEU A 232 -18.60 -8.32 -9.45
CA LEU A 232 -17.41 -7.58 -9.86
C LEU A 232 -16.12 -8.27 -9.41
N LEU A 233 -16.09 -8.80 -8.18
CA LEU A 233 -14.95 -9.56 -7.69
C LEU A 233 -14.75 -10.87 -8.47
N ASP A 234 -15.83 -11.59 -8.81
CA ASP A 234 -15.73 -12.82 -9.61
C ASP A 234 -15.21 -12.53 -11.03
N GLU A 235 -15.65 -11.44 -11.65
CA GLU A 235 -15.15 -10.96 -12.93
C GLU A 235 -13.66 -10.56 -12.83
N GLU A 236 -13.27 -9.86 -11.77
CA GLU A 236 -11.86 -9.50 -11.53
C GLU A 236 -10.98 -10.75 -11.39
N ILE A 237 -11.37 -11.72 -10.57
CA ILE A 237 -10.66 -12.99 -10.39
C ILE A 237 -10.56 -13.75 -11.72
N SER A 238 -11.66 -13.83 -12.48
CA SER A 238 -11.71 -14.52 -13.77
C SER A 238 -10.84 -13.81 -14.83
N SER A 239 -10.83 -12.48 -14.85
CA SER A 239 -9.97 -11.70 -15.73
C SER A 239 -8.48 -11.87 -15.37
N ARG A 240 -8.15 -11.93 -14.08
CA ARG A 240 -6.80 -12.20 -13.61
C ARG A 240 -6.35 -13.62 -13.97
N GLU A 241 -7.22 -14.61 -13.80
CA GLU A 241 -6.95 -16.01 -14.15
C GLU A 241 -6.70 -16.18 -15.65
N THR A 242 -7.56 -15.59 -16.50
CA THR A 242 -7.37 -15.62 -17.96
C THR A 242 -6.09 -14.89 -18.38
N PHE A 243 -5.78 -13.75 -17.76
CA PHE A 243 -4.51 -13.05 -18.00
C PHE A 243 -3.30 -13.91 -17.66
N LEU A 244 -3.26 -14.52 -16.46
CA LEU A 244 -2.15 -15.37 -16.04
C LEU A 244 -2.00 -16.60 -16.91
N ASN A 245 -3.11 -17.25 -17.30
CA ASN A 245 -3.09 -18.39 -18.22
C ASN A 245 -2.54 -18.00 -19.61
N ASN A 246 -2.97 -16.86 -20.16
CA ASN A 246 -2.44 -16.36 -21.43
C ASN A 246 -0.95 -16.00 -21.33
N TYR A 247 -0.54 -15.40 -20.22
CA TYR A 247 0.87 -15.08 -19.97
C TYR A 247 1.72 -16.36 -19.83
N LEU A 248 1.23 -17.36 -19.11
CA LEU A 248 1.86 -18.67 -18.97
C LEU A 248 2.01 -19.37 -20.33
N ALA A 249 0.97 -19.37 -21.14
CA ALA A 249 1.01 -19.96 -22.49
C ALA A 249 2.08 -19.29 -23.36
N ARG A 250 2.16 -17.95 -23.33
CA ARG A 250 3.21 -17.19 -24.04
C ARG A 250 4.61 -17.52 -23.54
N LYS A 251 4.78 -17.64 -22.21
CA LYS A 251 6.07 -18.00 -21.62
C LYS A 251 6.48 -19.43 -21.94
N GLN A 252 5.52 -20.36 -21.99
CA GLN A 252 5.75 -21.73 -22.41
C GLN A 252 6.20 -21.80 -23.88
N GLU A 253 5.63 -20.97 -24.76
CA GLU A 253 6.07 -20.87 -26.14
C GLU A 253 7.49 -20.30 -26.26
N GLU A 254 7.81 -19.25 -25.50
CA GLU A 254 9.17 -18.71 -25.39
C GLU A 254 10.17 -19.79 -24.88
N LYS A 255 9.75 -20.63 -23.93
CA LYS A 255 10.53 -21.77 -23.43
C LYS A 255 10.80 -22.80 -24.53
N ASN A 256 9.79 -23.14 -25.33
CA ASN A 256 9.97 -24.08 -26.44
C ASN A 256 11.00 -23.53 -27.45
N GLN A 257 10.91 -22.25 -27.79
CA GLN A 257 11.82 -21.59 -28.73
C GLN A 257 13.27 -21.55 -28.21
N THR A 258 13.46 -21.17 -26.95
CA THR A 258 14.78 -21.12 -26.30
C THR A 258 15.39 -22.52 -26.15
N SER A 259 14.60 -23.51 -25.75
CA SER A 259 15.03 -24.91 -25.67
C SER A 259 15.39 -25.48 -27.05
N GLU A 260 14.65 -25.15 -28.10
CA GLU A 260 15.01 -25.56 -29.47
C GLU A 260 16.31 -24.88 -29.95
N ALA A 261 16.51 -23.60 -29.62
CA ALA A 261 17.76 -22.90 -29.93
C ALA A 261 18.97 -23.50 -29.19
N ILE A 262 18.79 -23.95 -27.94
CA ILE A 262 19.81 -24.72 -27.20
C ILE A 262 20.10 -26.04 -27.89
N ARG A 263 19.06 -26.80 -28.29
CA ARG A 263 19.23 -28.07 -29.00
C ARG A 263 20.06 -27.89 -30.27
N LYS A 264 19.71 -26.91 -31.12
CA LYS A 264 20.47 -26.58 -32.35
C LYS A 264 21.91 -26.18 -32.03
N SER A 265 22.12 -25.33 -31.03
CA SER A 265 23.47 -24.89 -30.64
C SER A 265 24.32 -26.04 -30.10
N ARG A 266 23.71 -27.05 -29.47
CA ARG A 266 24.38 -28.27 -29.00
C ARG A 266 24.74 -29.18 -30.16
N GLU A 267 23.83 -29.37 -31.12
CA GLU A 267 24.11 -30.11 -32.36
C GLU A 267 25.28 -29.48 -33.13
N ASP A 268 25.29 -28.16 -33.29
CA ASP A 268 26.39 -27.42 -33.93
C ASP A 268 27.71 -27.61 -33.17
N LEU A 269 27.68 -27.59 -31.84
CA LEU A 269 28.85 -27.81 -30.99
C LEU A 269 29.39 -29.23 -31.15
N ASP A 270 28.52 -30.23 -31.19
CA ASP A 270 28.91 -31.64 -31.33
C ASP A 270 29.54 -31.90 -32.70
N MET A 271 28.95 -31.38 -33.79
CA MET A 271 29.57 -31.44 -35.13
C MET A 271 30.92 -30.72 -35.16
N TYR A 272 31.02 -29.53 -34.54
CA TYR A 272 32.26 -28.77 -34.50
C TYR A 272 33.36 -29.49 -33.70
N LYS A 273 32.97 -30.20 -32.64
CA LYS A 273 33.86 -31.04 -31.83
C LYS A 273 34.34 -32.26 -32.62
N GLU A 274 33.48 -32.93 -33.37
CA GLU A 274 33.88 -34.03 -34.26
C GLU A 274 34.92 -33.55 -35.29
N HIS A 275 34.72 -32.40 -35.92
CA HIS A 275 35.71 -31.81 -36.82
C HIS A 275 37.04 -31.49 -36.13
N TYR A 276 37.02 -31.05 -34.87
CA TYR A 276 38.22 -30.82 -34.07
C TYR A 276 38.95 -32.13 -33.76
N ASP A 277 38.23 -33.17 -33.36
CA ASP A 277 38.78 -34.48 -33.04
C ASP A 277 39.38 -35.16 -34.30
N ASN A 278 38.76 -34.99 -35.46
CA ASN A 278 39.29 -35.44 -36.76
C ASN A 278 40.62 -34.75 -37.10
N LEU A 279 40.70 -33.42 -36.97
CA LEU A 279 41.96 -32.68 -37.19
C LEU A 279 43.05 -33.10 -36.20
N LEU A 280 42.70 -33.35 -34.94
CA LEU A 280 43.63 -33.89 -33.95
C LEU A 280 44.12 -35.31 -34.31
N ALA A 281 43.25 -36.15 -34.88
CA ALA A 281 43.62 -37.48 -35.35
C ALA A 281 44.56 -37.40 -36.56
N GLU A 282 44.24 -36.57 -37.56
CA GLU A 282 45.09 -36.26 -38.71
C GLU A 282 46.46 -35.75 -38.25
N ASP A 283 46.49 -34.86 -37.26
CA ASP A 283 47.72 -34.32 -36.67
C ASP A 283 48.62 -35.43 -36.09
N LYS A 284 48.03 -36.37 -35.34
CA LYS A 284 48.73 -37.55 -34.82
C LYS A 284 49.20 -38.50 -35.93
N VAL A 285 48.44 -38.63 -37.01
CA VAL A 285 48.80 -39.47 -38.16
C VAL A 285 50.02 -38.88 -38.87
N LEU A 286 50.02 -37.58 -39.20
CA LEU A 286 51.17 -36.90 -39.83
C LEU A 286 52.46 -37.07 -39.03
N ASP A 287 52.37 -37.09 -37.70
CA ASP A 287 53.53 -37.29 -36.84
C ASP A 287 54.04 -38.75 -36.84
N ARG A 288 53.13 -39.72 -36.92
CA ARG A 288 53.45 -41.16 -36.94
C ARG A 288 53.90 -41.63 -38.33
N SER A 289 53.36 -41.04 -39.40
CA SER A 289 53.68 -41.41 -40.79
C SER A 289 55.02 -40.84 -41.25
N PHE A 290 55.52 -39.76 -40.63
CA PHE A 290 56.76 -39.09 -41.03
C PHE A 290 57.93 -40.06 -41.29
N LYS A 291 58.25 -40.94 -40.33
CA LYS A 291 59.38 -41.88 -40.51
C LYS A 291 59.18 -42.89 -41.64
N LYS A 292 57.92 -43.19 -42.02
CA LYS A 292 57.59 -44.08 -43.13
C LYS A 292 57.77 -43.39 -44.48
N GLU A 293 57.40 -42.12 -44.57
CA GLU A 293 57.52 -41.29 -45.78
C GLU A 293 58.98 -41.09 -46.22
N PHE A 294 59.93 -41.07 -45.28
CA PHE A 294 61.37 -40.90 -45.57
C PHE A 294 62.18 -42.21 -45.46
N SER A 295 61.54 -43.37 -45.63
CA SER A 295 62.19 -44.68 -45.48
C SER A 295 63.25 -45.00 -46.55
N GLU A 296 63.26 -44.27 -47.67
CA GLU A 296 64.20 -44.40 -48.78
C GLU A 296 65.61 -43.82 -48.46
N ILE A 297 65.75 -43.10 -47.34
CA ILE A 297 66.96 -42.38 -46.93
C ILE A 297 67.61 -43.08 -45.71
N PRO A 298 68.94 -43.00 -45.53
CA PRO A 298 69.60 -43.56 -44.35
C PRO A 298 68.98 -43.11 -43.02
N SER A 299 68.79 -44.07 -42.09
CA SER A 299 68.08 -43.84 -40.80
C SER A 299 68.62 -42.65 -39.99
N HIS A 300 69.94 -42.41 -40.01
CA HIS A 300 70.54 -41.29 -39.27
C HIS A 300 70.10 -39.92 -39.84
N GLN A 301 69.93 -39.80 -41.15
CA GLN A 301 69.43 -38.58 -41.79
C GLN A 301 67.92 -38.40 -41.51
N VAL A 302 67.14 -39.48 -41.50
CA VAL A 302 65.71 -39.44 -41.12
C VAL A 302 65.52 -38.91 -39.69
N ASP A 303 66.38 -39.32 -38.75
CA ASP A 303 66.31 -38.82 -37.36
C ASP A 303 66.71 -37.33 -37.24
N ILE A 304 67.66 -36.86 -38.07
CA ILE A 304 68.00 -35.43 -38.17
C ILE A 304 66.79 -34.64 -38.71
N LEU A 305 66.19 -35.10 -39.80
CA LEU A 305 64.99 -34.50 -40.38
C LEU A 305 63.82 -34.50 -39.39
N TYR A 306 63.62 -35.57 -38.61
CA TYR A 306 62.56 -35.63 -37.61
C TYR A 306 62.74 -34.58 -36.49
N LYS A 307 63.98 -34.30 -36.07
CA LYS A 307 64.26 -33.21 -35.12
C LYS A 307 63.92 -31.85 -35.73
N LEU A 308 64.22 -31.63 -37.01
CA LEU A 308 63.85 -30.40 -37.74
C LEU A 308 62.34 -30.30 -37.97
N PHE A 309 61.66 -31.43 -38.17
CA PHE A 309 60.19 -31.54 -38.30
C PHE A 309 59.47 -31.12 -37.03
N LYS A 310 60.05 -31.41 -35.85
CA LYS A 310 59.51 -30.99 -34.55
C LYS A 310 59.81 -29.54 -34.17
N ARG A 311 60.76 -28.89 -34.86
CA ARG A 311 61.13 -27.51 -34.60
C ARG A 311 60.04 -26.56 -35.11
N ARG A 312 59.70 -25.53 -34.32
CA ARG A 312 58.71 -24.50 -34.67
C ARG A 312 59.33 -23.10 -34.67
N PRO A 313 58.88 -22.18 -35.53
CA PRO A 313 59.30 -20.79 -35.47
C PRO A 313 58.96 -20.16 -34.11
N ARG A 314 59.93 -19.47 -33.49
CA ARG A 314 59.68 -18.68 -32.27
C ARG A 314 59.17 -17.31 -32.66
N ILE A 315 57.85 -17.19 -32.87
CA ILE A 315 57.24 -15.88 -33.11
C ILE A 315 57.24 -15.10 -31.80
N HIS A 316 58.03 -14.03 -31.73
CA HIS A 316 57.96 -13.08 -30.61
C HIS A 316 56.58 -12.42 -30.64
N LYS A 317 55.72 -12.77 -29.68
CA LYS A 317 54.48 -12.03 -29.47
C LYS A 317 54.84 -10.63 -29.02
N HIS A 318 54.80 -9.65 -29.92
CA HIS A 318 54.78 -8.27 -29.47
C HIS A 318 53.57 -8.10 -28.57
N LYS A 319 53.84 -7.79 -27.30
CA LYS A 319 52.86 -7.42 -26.29
C LYS A 319 52.25 -6.09 -26.75
N VAL A 320 51.27 -6.15 -27.66
CA VAL A 320 50.43 -4.99 -27.93
C VAL A 320 49.67 -4.76 -26.63
N HIS A 321 50.00 -3.67 -25.93
CA HIS A 321 49.27 -3.20 -24.77
C HIS A 321 47.78 -3.20 -25.11
N ALA A 322 47.02 -4.05 -24.44
CA ALA A 322 45.58 -4.23 -24.66
C ALA A 322 44.74 -3.01 -24.17
N GLU A 323 45.38 -1.89 -23.84
CA GLU A 323 44.74 -0.76 -23.16
C GLU A 323 44.18 0.31 -24.12
N THR A 324 44.65 0.40 -25.37
CA THR A 324 44.23 1.49 -26.28
C THR A 324 43.14 1.14 -27.30
N THR A 325 42.72 -0.13 -27.38
CA THR A 325 41.62 -0.54 -28.30
C THR A 325 40.28 -0.76 -27.57
N SER A 326 40.22 -0.49 -26.26
CA SER A 326 39.01 -0.62 -25.43
C SER A 326 38.24 0.70 -25.24
N LEU A 327 38.34 1.65 -26.18
CA LEU A 327 37.72 2.98 -26.05
C LEU A 327 36.45 3.19 -26.89
N VAL A 328 36.01 2.18 -27.65
CA VAL A 328 34.74 2.27 -28.41
C VAL A 328 33.83 1.08 -28.07
N PRO A 329 32.84 1.28 -27.18
CA PRO A 329 31.84 0.25 -26.83
C PRO A 329 31.01 -0.27 -28.02
N PHE A 330 30.98 0.47 -29.14
CA PHE A 330 30.22 0.16 -30.35
C PHE A 330 31.06 0.11 -31.64
N GLY A 331 32.40 0.14 -31.54
CA GLY A 331 33.26 0.03 -32.71
C GLY A 331 33.25 -1.40 -33.23
N GLU A 332 33.21 -1.60 -34.55
CA GLU A 332 33.49 -2.91 -35.15
C GLU A 332 34.85 -3.40 -34.64
N ARG A 333 34.84 -4.31 -33.66
CA ARG A 333 36.05 -5.02 -33.26
C ARG A 333 36.63 -5.63 -34.53
N PRO A 334 37.92 -5.47 -34.83
CA PRO A 334 38.56 -6.28 -35.86
C PRO A 334 38.26 -7.73 -35.49
N GLY A 335 37.44 -8.41 -36.29
CA GLY A 335 36.92 -9.72 -35.93
C GLY A 335 38.08 -10.66 -35.57
N SER A 336 37.88 -11.52 -34.57
CA SER A 336 38.85 -12.57 -34.17
C SER A 336 39.45 -13.29 -35.38
N GLY A 337 38.67 -13.47 -36.46
CA GLY A 337 39.12 -14.02 -37.74
C GLY A 337 40.17 -13.21 -38.51
N LYS A 338 40.23 -11.88 -38.40
CA LYS A 338 41.22 -11.03 -39.09
C LYS A 338 42.59 -11.11 -38.40
N LEU A 339 42.60 -11.03 -37.07
CA LEU A 339 43.82 -11.20 -36.26
C LEU A 339 44.41 -12.62 -36.39
N ASN A 340 43.56 -13.65 -36.49
CA ASN A 340 44.01 -15.03 -36.72
C ASN A 340 44.63 -15.26 -38.10
N LYS A 341 44.15 -14.55 -39.13
CA LYS A 341 44.74 -14.60 -40.48
C LYS A 341 46.11 -13.95 -40.52
N ASP A 342 46.25 -12.78 -39.89
CA ASP A 342 47.53 -12.05 -39.84
C ASP A 342 48.59 -12.81 -39.02
N ALA A 343 48.19 -13.43 -37.89
CA ALA A 343 49.06 -14.27 -37.09
C ALA A 343 49.51 -15.54 -37.82
N PHE A 344 48.63 -16.15 -38.63
CA PHE A 344 48.98 -17.29 -39.46
C PHE A 344 49.94 -16.90 -40.59
N ALA A 345 49.71 -15.77 -41.26
CA ALA A 345 50.62 -15.26 -42.29
C ALA A 345 52.03 -14.99 -41.74
N GLN A 346 52.12 -14.43 -40.52
CA GLN A 346 53.40 -14.24 -39.83
C GLN A 346 54.09 -15.56 -39.50
N LEU A 347 53.33 -16.59 -39.11
CA LEU A 347 53.87 -17.94 -38.88
C LEU A 347 54.42 -18.56 -40.16
N MET A 348 53.68 -18.47 -41.27
CA MET A 348 54.13 -19.01 -42.55
C MET A 348 55.36 -18.28 -43.09
N LYS A 349 55.45 -16.96 -42.91
CA LYS A 349 56.65 -16.20 -43.24
C LYS A 349 57.87 -16.64 -42.42
N ALA A 350 57.69 -16.90 -41.12
CA ALA A 350 58.77 -17.40 -40.28
C ALA A 350 59.14 -18.87 -40.58
N MET A 351 58.27 -19.62 -41.28
CA MET A 351 58.59 -20.94 -41.81
C MET A 351 59.51 -20.86 -43.02
N ASP A 352 59.37 -19.85 -43.88
CA ASP A 352 60.26 -19.64 -45.04
C ASP A 352 61.74 -19.56 -44.61
N ASP A 353 62.02 -18.87 -43.50
CA ASP A 353 63.37 -18.77 -42.93
C ASP A 353 63.92 -20.14 -42.47
N LEU A 354 63.06 -21.02 -41.95
CA LEU A 354 63.45 -22.37 -41.51
C LEU A 354 63.58 -23.35 -42.68
N ASP A 355 62.81 -23.17 -43.76
CA ASP A 355 62.81 -24.00 -44.98
C ASP A 355 63.93 -23.59 -45.97
N SER A 356 64.64 -22.49 -45.70
CA SER A 356 65.79 -22.03 -46.50
C SER A 356 66.82 -23.14 -46.73
N ILE A 357 67.36 -23.21 -47.96
CA ILE A 357 68.39 -24.18 -48.39
C ILE A 357 69.61 -24.15 -47.47
N ASN A 358 69.91 -23.00 -46.86
CA ASN A 358 71.02 -22.84 -45.91
C ASN A 358 70.88 -23.72 -44.65
N ASN A 359 69.67 -24.20 -44.33
CA ASN A 359 69.41 -25.06 -43.18
C ASN A 359 69.37 -26.56 -43.54
N MET A 360 69.63 -26.91 -44.80
CA MET A 360 69.61 -28.30 -45.28
C MET A 360 70.83 -29.07 -44.73
N PRO A 361 70.64 -30.30 -44.20
CA PRO A 361 71.74 -31.15 -43.77
C PRO A 361 72.73 -31.49 -44.90
N GLU A 362 74.02 -31.58 -44.58
CA GLU A 362 75.07 -31.94 -45.54
C GLU A 362 74.85 -33.37 -46.08
N GLY A 363 74.87 -33.52 -47.40
CA GLY A 363 74.71 -34.81 -48.08
C GLY A 363 73.27 -35.27 -48.35
N LEU A 364 72.28 -34.38 -48.18
CA LEU A 364 70.88 -34.63 -48.56
C LEU A 364 70.62 -34.13 -49.99
N ASP A 365 69.79 -34.84 -50.76
CA ASP A 365 69.37 -34.39 -52.08
C ASP A 365 68.35 -33.24 -52.01
N THR A 366 68.40 -32.33 -52.98
CA THR A 366 67.53 -31.14 -53.02
C THR A 366 66.05 -31.52 -53.14
N SER A 367 65.72 -32.58 -53.90
CA SER A 367 64.33 -33.02 -54.06
C SER A 367 63.73 -33.57 -52.76
N VAL A 368 64.54 -34.26 -51.97
CA VAL A 368 64.18 -34.77 -50.65
C VAL A 368 63.95 -33.63 -49.66
N TRP A 369 64.79 -32.59 -49.72
CA TRP A 369 64.61 -31.40 -48.88
C TRP A 369 63.31 -30.65 -49.19
N GLU A 370 62.97 -30.49 -50.47
CA GLU A 370 61.69 -29.88 -50.88
C GLU A 370 60.49 -30.68 -50.37
N HIS A 371 60.53 -32.02 -50.50
CA HIS A 371 59.49 -32.89 -49.96
C HIS A 371 59.37 -32.80 -48.43
N PHE A 372 60.50 -32.71 -47.71
CA PHE A 372 60.54 -32.47 -46.27
C PHE A 372 59.90 -31.13 -45.88
N CYS A 373 60.24 -30.04 -46.57
CA CYS A 373 59.68 -28.72 -46.32
C CYS A 373 58.15 -28.72 -46.53
N MET A 374 57.66 -29.36 -47.59
CA MET A 374 56.22 -29.54 -47.83
C MET A 374 55.53 -30.30 -46.69
N THR A 375 56.11 -31.42 -46.27
CA THR A 375 55.58 -32.26 -45.17
C THR A 375 55.56 -31.50 -43.84
N ARG A 376 56.62 -30.74 -43.55
CA ARG A 376 56.70 -29.87 -42.36
C ARG A 376 55.64 -28.76 -42.40
N ARG A 377 55.45 -28.10 -43.55
CA ARG A 377 54.43 -27.06 -43.70
C ARG A 377 53.03 -27.62 -43.51
N ALA A 378 52.71 -28.76 -44.13
CA ALA A 378 51.41 -29.43 -43.95
C ALA A 378 51.12 -29.72 -42.46
N LYS A 379 52.14 -30.17 -41.71
CA LYS A 379 52.04 -30.38 -40.26
C LYS A 379 51.78 -29.08 -39.49
N VAL A 380 52.54 -28.02 -39.75
CA VAL A 380 52.39 -26.72 -39.07
C VAL A 380 51.03 -26.09 -39.37
N GLU A 381 50.55 -26.20 -40.60
CA GLU A 381 49.21 -25.76 -40.99
C GLU A 381 48.13 -26.52 -40.23
N ASN A 382 48.25 -27.84 -40.09
CA ASN A 382 47.28 -28.64 -39.36
C ASN A 382 47.26 -28.31 -37.85
N GLU A 383 48.43 -28.16 -37.22
CA GLU A 383 48.53 -27.72 -35.82
C GLU A 383 47.86 -26.36 -35.59
N GLN A 384 48.00 -25.43 -36.53
CA GLN A 384 47.32 -24.14 -36.45
C GLN A 384 45.81 -24.26 -36.63
N LYS A 385 45.33 -25.12 -37.54
CA LYS A 385 43.88 -25.41 -37.69
C LYS A 385 43.31 -26.01 -36.41
N VAL A 386 43.99 -26.97 -35.79
CA VAL A 386 43.64 -27.54 -34.48
C VAL A 386 43.55 -26.45 -33.43
N LYS A 387 44.54 -25.55 -33.35
CA LYS A 387 44.55 -24.45 -32.37
C LYS A 387 43.40 -23.44 -32.58
N GLN A 388 43.10 -23.10 -33.83
CA GLN A 388 41.98 -22.20 -34.16
C GLN A 388 40.64 -22.85 -33.81
N LYS A 389 40.46 -24.13 -34.15
CA LYS A 389 39.26 -24.92 -33.80
C LYS A 389 39.12 -25.07 -32.28
N ALA A 390 40.20 -25.31 -31.53
CA ALA A 390 40.15 -25.33 -30.08
C ALA A 390 39.65 -24.01 -29.47
N ALA A 391 40.12 -22.87 -29.99
CA ALA A 391 39.63 -21.55 -29.57
C ALA A 391 38.15 -21.35 -29.90
N GLY A 392 37.71 -21.75 -31.10
CA GLY A 392 36.30 -21.71 -31.49
C GLY A 392 35.41 -22.59 -30.61
N LEU A 393 35.89 -23.76 -30.19
CA LEU A 393 35.15 -24.65 -29.29
C LEU A 393 34.88 -23.96 -27.93
N ILE A 394 35.85 -23.23 -27.39
CA ILE A 394 35.69 -22.45 -26.16
C ILE A 394 34.60 -21.38 -26.33
N GLU A 395 34.61 -20.65 -27.46
CA GLU A 395 33.59 -19.63 -27.75
C GLU A 395 32.19 -20.24 -27.90
N MET A 396 32.07 -21.38 -28.58
CA MET A 396 30.79 -22.08 -28.76
C MET A 396 30.25 -22.66 -27.45
N VAL A 397 31.11 -23.22 -26.59
CA VAL A 397 30.71 -23.67 -25.24
C VAL A 397 30.22 -22.49 -24.40
N ALA A 398 30.94 -21.36 -24.43
CA ALA A 398 30.51 -20.15 -23.73
C ALA A 398 29.19 -19.57 -24.27
N PHE A 399 28.93 -19.72 -25.57
CA PHE A 399 27.67 -19.34 -26.19
C PHE A 399 26.52 -20.26 -25.77
N LEU A 400 26.71 -21.58 -25.78
CA LEU A 400 25.72 -22.56 -25.32
C LEU A 400 25.37 -22.35 -23.84
N ARG A 401 26.37 -22.07 -23.00
CA ARG A 401 26.16 -21.74 -21.60
C ARG A 401 25.26 -20.52 -21.42
N ARG A 402 25.54 -19.41 -22.11
CA ARG A 402 24.70 -18.20 -22.06
C ARG A 402 23.25 -18.49 -22.47
N ARG A 403 23.04 -19.28 -23.53
CA ARG A 403 21.69 -19.69 -23.94
C ARG A 403 20.98 -20.53 -22.88
N THR A 404 21.70 -21.42 -22.21
CA THR A 404 21.17 -22.24 -21.12
C THR A 404 20.74 -21.36 -19.94
N GLU A 405 21.57 -20.39 -19.55
CA GLU A 405 21.25 -19.42 -18.50
C GLU A 405 20.01 -18.56 -18.85
N ASP A 406 19.82 -18.21 -20.12
CA ASP A 406 18.63 -17.46 -20.56
C ASP A 406 17.35 -18.34 -20.56
N ASP A 407 17.45 -19.60 -20.95
CA ASP A 407 16.35 -20.58 -20.87
C ASP A 407 15.94 -20.88 -19.42
N GLU A 408 16.90 -20.95 -18.50
CA GLU A 408 16.65 -21.07 -17.05
C GLU A 408 15.90 -19.85 -16.49
N LYS A 409 16.18 -18.63 -16.97
CA LYS A 409 15.41 -17.44 -16.57
C LYS A 409 13.96 -17.53 -17.02
N VAL A 410 13.71 -17.99 -18.26
CA VAL A 410 12.34 -18.21 -18.76
C VAL A 410 11.62 -19.26 -17.92
N GLN A 411 12.32 -20.36 -17.58
CA GLN A 411 11.79 -21.40 -16.69
C GLN A 411 11.41 -20.85 -15.31
N HIS A 412 12.25 -20.01 -14.70
CA HIS A 412 11.97 -19.41 -13.40
C HIS A 412 10.75 -18.48 -13.43
N GLU A 413 10.57 -17.69 -14.50
CA GLU A 413 9.37 -16.87 -14.68
C GLU A 413 8.11 -17.72 -14.86
N ILE A 414 8.19 -18.86 -15.57
CA ILE A 414 7.08 -19.82 -15.69
C ILE A 414 6.66 -20.33 -14.30
N GLU A 415 7.63 -20.77 -13.49
CA GLU A 415 7.37 -21.30 -12.14
C GLU A 415 6.72 -20.24 -11.24
N LYS A 416 7.17 -18.99 -11.33
CA LYS A 416 6.60 -17.87 -10.58
C LYS A 416 5.14 -17.61 -10.96
N VAL A 417 4.83 -17.59 -12.26
CA VAL A 417 3.46 -17.40 -12.76
C VAL A 417 2.57 -18.57 -12.34
N PHE A 418 3.10 -19.80 -12.39
CA PHE A 418 2.38 -20.99 -11.97
C PHE A 418 2.04 -20.94 -10.48
N HIS A 419 2.98 -20.49 -9.64
CA HIS A 419 2.73 -20.30 -8.22
C HIS A 419 1.65 -19.23 -7.96
N GLU A 420 1.70 -18.11 -8.70
CA GLU A 420 0.66 -17.07 -8.61
C GLU A 420 -0.72 -17.59 -9.02
N LEU A 421 -0.79 -18.44 -10.05
CA LEU A 421 -2.02 -19.07 -10.50
C LEU A 421 -2.62 -19.98 -9.41
N ILE A 422 -1.79 -20.77 -8.72
CA ILE A 422 -2.22 -21.61 -7.60
C ILE A 422 -2.83 -20.75 -6.49
N LEU A 423 -2.15 -19.68 -6.08
CA LEU A 423 -2.65 -18.77 -5.04
C LEU A 423 -3.99 -18.14 -5.43
N LEU A 424 -4.12 -17.69 -6.68
CA LEU A 424 -5.37 -17.15 -7.21
C LEU A 424 -6.49 -18.20 -7.19
N GLN A 425 -6.18 -19.45 -7.51
CA GLN A 425 -7.13 -20.55 -7.51
C GLN A 425 -7.59 -20.90 -6.09
N GLU A 426 -6.70 -20.86 -5.11
CA GLU A 426 -7.06 -20.98 -3.69
C GLU A 426 -7.99 -19.84 -3.24
N ASP A 427 -7.68 -18.60 -3.62
CA ASP A 427 -8.49 -17.45 -3.26
C ASP A 427 -9.86 -17.46 -3.94
N LYS A 428 -9.93 -17.92 -5.20
CA LYS A 428 -11.19 -18.19 -5.92
C LYS A 428 -12.04 -19.22 -5.17
N VAL A 429 -11.45 -20.34 -4.74
CA VAL A 429 -12.18 -21.35 -3.96
C VAL A 429 -12.66 -20.79 -2.61
N LYS A 430 -11.81 -20.03 -1.89
CA LYS A 430 -12.22 -19.37 -0.64
C LYS A 430 -13.39 -18.43 -0.87
N PHE A 431 -13.34 -17.62 -1.92
CA PHE A 431 -14.41 -16.70 -2.29
C PHE A 431 -15.73 -17.44 -2.59
N GLN A 432 -15.68 -18.50 -3.40
CA GLN A 432 -16.85 -19.31 -3.75
C GLN A 432 -17.47 -20.03 -2.55
N LEU A 433 -16.65 -20.41 -1.55
CA LEU A 433 -17.13 -21.07 -0.34
C LEU A 433 -17.62 -20.08 0.74
N ASN A 434 -17.15 -18.84 0.73
CA ASN A 434 -17.51 -17.81 1.71
C ASN A 434 -18.79 -17.09 1.30
N LEU A 435 -19.92 -17.54 1.85
CA LEU A 435 -21.21 -16.91 1.60
C LEU A 435 -21.42 -15.68 2.50
N THR A 436 -21.77 -14.55 1.89
CA THR A 436 -22.22 -13.36 2.61
C THR A 436 -23.65 -13.57 3.10
N ILE A 437 -23.86 -13.49 4.41
CA ILE A 437 -25.19 -13.56 5.03
C ILE A 437 -25.57 -12.22 5.64
N GLN A 438 -26.81 -11.78 5.41
CA GLN A 438 -27.36 -10.58 6.03
C GLN A 438 -28.19 -10.98 7.25
N ILE A 439 -27.79 -10.48 8.42
CA ILE A 439 -28.48 -10.76 9.68
C ILE A 439 -29.16 -9.48 10.15
N LEU A 440 -30.49 -9.52 10.29
CA LEU A 440 -31.26 -8.42 10.85
C LEU A 440 -31.29 -8.54 12.38
N LEU A 441 -30.68 -7.58 13.07
CA LEU A 441 -30.66 -7.52 14.53
C LEU A 441 -31.62 -6.43 15.02
N LYS A 442 -32.35 -6.67 16.13
CA LYS A 442 -33.19 -5.63 16.74
C LYS A 442 -32.30 -4.66 17.52
N GLN A 443 -32.67 -3.37 17.52
CA GLN A 443 -32.06 -2.36 18.39
C GLN A 443 -32.17 -2.83 19.85
N GLY A 444 -31.05 -2.84 20.59
CA GLY A 444 -30.95 -3.43 21.93
C GLY A 444 -30.31 -4.83 22.00
N GLN A 445 -30.24 -5.58 20.89
CA GLN A 445 -29.52 -6.87 20.81
C GLN A 445 -28.04 -6.72 20.42
N VAL A 446 -27.66 -5.51 19.99
CA VAL A 446 -26.28 -5.02 20.00
C VAL A 446 -26.24 -3.82 20.95
N GLU A 447 -26.73 -4.02 22.17
CA GLU A 447 -26.07 -3.35 23.28
C GLU A 447 -24.72 -4.07 23.39
N LEU A 448 -23.62 -3.39 23.04
CA LEU A 448 -22.42 -3.65 23.82
C LEU A 448 -22.89 -3.55 25.26
N GLU A 449 -22.83 -4.65 26.01
CA GLU A 449 -23.07 -4.62 27.46
C GLU A 449 -22.42 -3.33 27.94
N ASN A 450 -23.24 -2.44 28.51
CA ASN A 450 -22.81 -1.14 29.04
C ASN A 450 -21.36 -1.26 29.48
N PHE A 451 -20.47 -0.41 28.95
CA PHE A 451 -19.07 -0.27 29.37
C PHE A 451 -18.99 0.19 30.84
N GLN A 452 -19.57 -0.57 31.75
CA GLN A 452 -19.24 -0.60 33.15
C GLN A 452 -18.15 -1.64 33.25
N LEU A 453 -16.95 -1.17 32.90
CA LEU A 453 -15.68 -1.84 32.99
C LEU A 453 -15.48 -2.41 34.41
N MET A 454 -16.04 -3.59 34.71
CA MET A 454 -15.37 -4.51 35.60
C MET A 454 -14.25 -5.10 34.75
N LEU A 455 -13.14 -4.35 34.64
CA LEU A 455 -11.91 -4.88 34.05
C LEU A 455 -11.55 -6.11 34.85
N ASP A 456 -11.80 -7.27 34.25
CA ASP A 456 -11.21 -8.51 34.71
C ASP A 456 -9.73 -8.45 34.29
N TYR A 457 -8.88 -7.95 35.21
CA TYR A 457 -7.44 -7.77 34.99
C TYR A 457 -6.66 -9.08 35.09
N SER A 458 -7.33 -10.23 35.03
CA SER A 458 -6.69 -11.54 35.14
C SER A 458 -5.55 -11.74 34.14
N ASP A 459 -5.63 -11.10 32.96
CA ASP A 459 -4.62 -11.16 31.90
C ASP A 459 -3.88 -9.82 31.66
N ALA A 460 -4.06 -8.83 32.55
CA ALA A 460 -3.48 -7.50 32.36
C ALA A 460 -2.08 -7.39 33.00
N ILE A 461 -1.09 -7.00 32.19
CA ILE A 461 0.28 -6.72 32.66
C ILE A 461 0.40 -5.21 32.93
N LEU A 462 0.80 -4.84 34.15
CA LEU A 462 1.07 -3.45 34.49
C LEU A 462 2.36 -2.98 33.82
N ILE A 463 2.24 -2.10 32.83
CA ILE A 463 3.38 -1.48 32.16
C ILE A 463 3.58 -0.08 32.72
N ASN A 464 4.82 0.25 33.11
CA ASN A 464 5.17 1.56 33.61
C ASN A 464 4.97 2.62 32.51
N LYS A 465 4.26 3.70 32.85
CA LYS A 465 3.94 4.82 31.94
C LYS A 465 5.18 5.39 31.23
N VAL A 466 6.32 5.42 31.91
CA VAL A 466 7.59 5.92 31.35
C VAL A 466 8.01 5.11 30.12
N ILE A 467 7.86 3.78 30.16
CA ILE A 467 8.21 2.91 29.02
C ILE A 467 7.32 3.22 27.81
N ILE A 468 6.04 3.46 28.04
CA ILE A 468 5.09 3.83 26.98
C ILE A 468 5.41 5.22 26.42
N GLU A 469 5.75 6.17 27.28
CA GLU A 469 6.13 7.53 26.87
C GLU A 469 7.43 7.54 26.05
N ASP A 470 8.43 6.76 26.46
CA ASP A 470 9.69 6.59 25.74
C ASP A 470 9.47 5.94 24.38
N LEU A 471 8.70 4.85 24.32
CA LEU A 471 8.33 4.21 23.05
C LEU A 471 7.55 5.16 22.14
N ASN A 472 6.63 5.94 22.69
CA ASN A 472 5.88 6.94 21.93
C ASN A 472 6.76 8.09 21.44
N SER A 473 7.84 8.43 22.16
CA SER A 473 8.83 9.40 21.68
C SER A 473 9.60 8.83 20.48
N VAL A 474 10.01 7.56 20.54
CA VAL A 474 10.72 6.85 19.47
C VAL A 474 9.82 6.71 18.24
N ILE A 475 8.55 6.30 18.42
CA ILE A 475 7.56 6.17 17.34
C ILE A 475 7.31 7.52 16.65
N ARG A 476 7.20 8.62 17.40
CA ARG A 476 7.05 9.96 16.83
C ARG A 476 8.27 10.37 16.00
N THR A 477 9.46 10.03 16.46
CA THR A 477 10.72 10.32 15.74
C THR A 477 10.83 9.50 14.46
N HIS A 478 10.49 8.20 14.50
CA HIS A 478 10.41 7.36 13.31
C HIS A 478 9.35 7.85 12.32
N LYS A 479 8.17 8.28 12.79
CA LYS A 479 7.13 8.86 11.93
C LYS A 479 7.65 10.08 11.17
N LYS A 480 8.38 10.97 11.85
CA LYS A 480 9.02 12.14 11.22
C LYS A 480 10.09 11.74 10.20
N ASN A 481 10.91 10.74 10.51
CA ASN A 481 11.94 10.23 9.60
C ASN A 481 11.32 9.59 8.35
N VAL A 482 10.25 8.80 8.49
CA VAL A 482 9.51 8.23 7.36
C VAL A 482 8.94 9.33 6.47
N GLU A 483 8.40 10.40 7.05
CA GLU A 483 7.88 11.53 6.28
C GLU A 483 8.98 12.27 5.52
N ASN A 484 10.16 12.43 6.12
CA ASN A 484 11.32 12.99 5.45
C ASN A 484 11.81 12.09 4.29
N CYS A 485 11.87 10.77 4.50
CA CYS A 485 12.20 9.81 3.45
C CYS A 485 11.20 9.86 2.30
N LYS A 486 9.89 9.96 2.58
CA LYS A 486 8.86 10.14 1.54
C LYS A 486 9.08 11.42 0.72
N LYS A 487 9.39 12.54 1.38
CA LYS A 487 9.72 13.81 0.71
C LYS A 487 10.96 13.69 -0.18
N LEU A 488 12.00 13.02 0.30
CA LEU A 488 13.22 12.77 -0.48
C LEU A 488 12.92 11.88 -1.70
N LEU A 489 12.14 10.83 -1.52
CA LEU A 489 11.77 9.90 -2.59
C LEU A 489 10.92 10.61 -3.67
N LYS A 490 10.06 11.54 -3.28
CA LYS A 490 9.32 12.41 -4.21
C LYS A 490 10.25 13.34 -5.00
N LYS A 491 11.30 13.90 -4.37
CA LYS A 491 12.32 14.71 -5.05
C LYS A 491 13.15 13.86 -6.04
N LEU A 492 13.60 12.69 -5.62
CA LEU A 492 14.35 11.76 -6.49
C LEU A 492 13.53 11.32 -7.70
N ARG A 493 12.23 11.02 -7.51
CA ARG A 493 11.32 10.69 -8.61
C ARG A 493 11.21 11.82 -9.64
N ARG A 494 11.11 13.08 -9.18
CA ARG A 494 11.09 14.25 -10.08
C ARG A 494 12.39 14.37 -10.87
N PHE A 495 13.54 14.17 -10.22
CA PHE A 495 14.83 14.22 -10.89
C PHE A 495 15.00 13.09 -11.92
N SER A 496 14.55 11.87 -11.59
CA SER A 496 14.52 10.75 -12.54
C SER A 496 13.70 11.09 -13.77
N ASN A 497 12.45 11.53 -13.60
CA ASN A 497 11.59 11.90 -14.71
C ASN A 497 12.21 13.00 -15.58
N GLN A 498 12.88 13.98 -14.97
CA GLN A 498 13.55 15.04 -15.72
C GLN A 498 14.74 14.51 -16.53
N LYS A 499 15.47 13.52 -16.02
CA LYS A 499 16.53 12.82 -16.75
C LYS A 499 15.98 11.95 -17.87
N ASP A 500 14.85 11.28 -17.65
CA ASP A 500 14.20 10.45 -18.68
C ASP A 500 13.71 11.31 -19.85
N ILE A 501 13.12 12.47 -19.58
CA ILE A 501 12.74 13.45 -20.61
C ILE A 501 13.97 13.93 -21.38
N ALA A 502 15.06 14.30 -20.69
CA ALA A 502 16.28 14.74 -21.35
C ALA A 502 16.91 13.65 -22.23
N ASN A 503 16.93 12.40 -21.76
CA ASN A 503 17.41 11.25 -22.52
C ASN A 503 16.53 10.96 -23.74
N TYR A 504 15.21 11.10 -23.60
CA TYR A 504 14.29 10.97 -24.72
C TYR A 504 14.53 12.05 -25.78
N THR A 505 14.69 13.31 -25.38
CA THR A 505 15.03 14.41 -26.29
C THR A 505 16.35 14.15 -27.01
N LEU A 506 17.40 13.74 -26.30
CA LEU A 506 18.68 13.38 -26.91
C LEU A 506 18.56 12.22 -27.90
N SER A 507 17.72 11.23 -27.60
CA SER A 507 17.47 10.08 -28.49
C SER A 507 16.76 10.51 -29.77
N CYS A 508 15.79 11.44 -29.68
CA CYS A 508 15.16 12.03 -30.85
C CYS A 508 16.16 12.80 -31.71
N ASN A 509 16.98 13.67 -31.11
CA ASN A 509 17.99 14.43 -31.84
C ASN A 509 19.02 13.51 -32.52
N LEU A 510 19.45 12.45 -31.84
CA LEU A 510 20.39 11.48 -32.41
C LEU A 510 19.79 10.75 -33.62
N ARG A 511 18.50 10.42 -33.57
CA ARG A 511 17.79 9.81 -34.69
C ARG A 511 17.69 10.76 -35.88
N GLU A 512 17.37 12.03 -35.64
CA GLU A 512 17.34 13.06 -36.69
C GLU A 512 18.71 13.23 -37.35
N GLU A 513 19.78 13.33 -36.56
CA GLU A 513 21.15 13.41 -37.07
C GLU A 513 21.55 12.16 -37.86
N LEU A 514 21.14 10.96 -37.42
CA LEU A 514 21.41 9.72 -38.13
C LEU A 514 20.71 9.68 -39.49
N VAL A 515 19.46 10.15 -39.57
CA VAL A 515 18.74 10.31 -40.84
C VAL A 515 19.48 11.29 -41.75
N ALA A 516 19.86 12.46 -41.24
CA ALA A 516 20.62 13.45 -42.01
C ALA A 516 22.01 12.94 -42.48
N VAL A 517 22.66 12.06 -41.71
CA VAL A 517 23.90 11.39 -42.12
C VAL A 517 23.63 10.33 -43.19
N SER A 518 22.57 9.53 -43.06
CA SER A 518 22.18 8.54 -44.07
C SER A 518 21.84 9.20 -45.40
N GLU A 519 21.01 10.25 -45.39
CA GLU A 519 20.64 11.00 -46.59
C GLU A 519 21.87 11.59 -47.29
N ARG A 520 22.81 12.19 -46.52
CA ARG A 520 24.09 12.68 -47.08
C ARG A 520 24.93 11.56 -47.67
N LYS A 521 25.00 10.40 -47.02
CA LYS A 521 25.71 9.21 -47.52
C LYS A 521 25.09 8.71 -48.82
N ASP A 522 23.76 8.66 -48.90
CA ASP A 522 23.03 8.21 -50.08
C ASP A 522 23.19 9.19 -51.24
N ILE A 523 23.21 10.51 -50.98
CA ILE A 523 23.56 11.53 -51.98
C ILE A 523 24.99 11.35 -52.49
N CYS A 524 25.98 11.15 -51.60
CA CYS A 524 27.36 10.89 -52.00
C CYS A 524 27.48 9.61 -52.85
N ASN A 525 26.78 8.54 -52.47
CA ASN A 525 26.78 7.30 -53.23
C ASN A 525 26.08 7.44 -54.60
N ALA A 526 24.99 8.21 -54.68
CA ALA A 526 24.29 8.49 -55.93
C ALA A 526 25.12 9.37 -56.89
N MET A 527 25.91 10.30 -56.34
CA MET A 527 26.88 11.09 -57.12
C MET A 527 28.03 10.22 -57.64
N ASP A 528 28.50 9.23 -56.88
CA ASP A 528 29.54 8.28 -57.32
C ASP A 528 29.01 7.32 -58.42
N ASN A 529 27.71 6.99 -58.44
CA ASN A 529 27.11 6.03 -59.39
C ASN A 529 26.62 6.62 -60.72
N ASN A 530 26.44 7.94 -60.84
CA ASN A 530 26.05 8.60 -62.10
C ASN A 530 27.25 8.92 -63.02
N SER A 531 28.44 8.40 -62.73
CA SER A 531 29.68 8.63 -63.50
C SER A 531 29.82 7.71 -64.73
N THR A 532 28.74 7.50 -65.50
CA THR A 532 28.80 6.98 -66.88
C THR A 532 28.39 8.07 -67.87
N ASN A 533 29.12 9.19 -67.87
CA ASN A 533 29.21 10.08 -69.03
C ASN A 533 30.59 10.74 -69.10
N SER A 534 31.27 10.48 -70.21
CA SER A 534 32.71 10.56 -70.48
C SER A 534 33.34 11.97 -70.51
N ILE A 535 32.76 12.99 -69.86
CA ILE A 535 33.29 14.37 -69.89
C ILE A 535 33.63 14.94 -68.49
N PHE A 536 33.18 14.31 -67.39
CA PHE A 536 33.39 14.86 -66.04
C PHE A 536 34.68 14.35 -65.33
N PHE A 537 35.43 13.42 -65.92
CA PHE A 537 36.60 12.78 -65.30
C PHE A 537 37.81 13.73 -65.11
N ILE A 538 37.84 14.89 -65.79
CA ILE A 538 38.98 15.82 -65.73
C ILE A 538 38.85 16.83 -64.57
N LEU A 539 37.68 16.98 -63.93
CA LEU A 539 37.48 17.87 -62.77
C LEU A 539 37.11 17.13 -61.47
N GLY A 540 36.92 15.80 -61.53
CA GLY A 540 36.35 14.98 -60.45
C GLY A 540 37.27 14.49 -59.33
N ILE A 541 38.53 14.94 -59.25
CA ILE A 541 39.44 14.59 -58.12
C ILE A 541 39.22 15.55 -56.91
N GLY A 542 38.47 16.64 -57.08
CA GLY A 542 38.32 17.69 -56.07
C GLY A 542 37.38 17.39 -54.89
N SER A 543 36.33 16.58 -55.08
CA SER A 543 35.17 16.54 -54.16
C SER A 543 35.34 15.59 -52.95
N LYS A 544 35.96 14.42 -53.17
CA LYS A 544 36.21 13.43 -52.10
C LYS A 544 37.29 13.93 -51.13
N LEU A 545 38.33 14.57 -51.69
CA LEU A 545 39.40 15.22 -50.91
C LEU A 545 38.93 16.48 -50.17
N THR A 546 37.91 17.21 -50.64
CA THR A 546 37.42 18.41 -49.93
C THR A 546 36.53 18.05 -48.73
N CYS A 547 35.64 17.06 -48.84
CA CYS A 547 34.83 16.63 -47.70
C CYS A 547 35.69 16.01 -46.59
N GLU A 548 36.69 15.20 -46.95
CA GLU A 548 37.61 14.57 -46.00
C GLU A 548 38.55 15.60 -45.34
N LYS A 549 39.02 16.60 -46.09
CA LYS A 549 39.77 17.76 -45.53
C LYS A 549 38.92 18.59 -44.58
N ILE A 550 37.67 18.92 -44.96
CA ILE A 550 36.76 19.69 -44.09
C ILE A 550 36.43 18.90 -42.81
N ALA A 551 36.19 17.59 -42.91
CA ALA A 551 35.93 16.74 -41.75
C ALA A 551 37.15 16.66 -40.82
N LYS A 552 38.35 16.50 -41.38
CA LYS A 552 39.61 16.49 -40.62
C LYS A 552 39.88 17.83 -39.94
N GLU A 553 39.68 18.94 -40.65
CA GLU A 553 39.88 20.28 -40.11
C GLU A 553 38.86 20.62 -39.00
N ARG A 554 37.59 20.21 -39.16
CA ARG A 554 36.57 20.33 -38.11
C ARG A 554 36.93 19.50 -36.88
N TYR A 555 37.41 18.26 -37.07
CA TYR A 555 37.84 17.41 -35.97
C TYR A 555 39.04 18.02 -35.23
N GLU A 556 40.05 18.50 -35.94
CA GLU A 556 41.19 19.17 -35.34
C GLU A 556 40.78 20.44 -34.57
N ASN A 557 39.85 21.24 -35.12
CA ASN A 557 39.34 22.42 -34.44
C ASN A 557 38.54 22.09 -33.17
N MET A 558 37.72 21.03 -33.20
CA MET A 558 37.01 20.54 -32.02
C MET A 558 37.99 20.08 -30.93
N MET A 559 39.04 19.34 -31.31
CA MET A 559 40.08 18.90 -30.36
C MET A 559 40.87 20.08 -29.79
N ARG A 560 41.17 21.11 -30.60
CA ARG A 560 41.77 22.37 -30.14
C ARG A 560 40.86 23.08 -29.13
N GLN A 561 39.56 23.19 -29.40
CA GLN A 561 38.60 23.79 -28.47
C GLN A 561 38.47 22.99 -27.16
N GLN A 562 38.48 21.66 -27.19
CA GLN A 562 38.49 20.84 -25.98
C GLN A 562 39.76 21.07 -25.14
N LYS A 563 40.91 21.23 -25.80
CA LYS A 563 42.17 21.54 -25.10
C LYS A 563 42.12 22.93 -24.46
N LEU A 564 41.62 23.94 -25.17
CA LEU A 564 41.46 25.31 -24.66
C LEU A 564 40.49 25.37 -23.48
N THR A 565 39.35 24.66 -23.56
CA THR A 565 38.38 24.61 -22.45
C THR A 565 38.93 23.90 -21.22
N LYS A 566 39.76 22.86 -21.40
CA LYS A 566 40.46 22.21 -20.28
C LYS A 566 41.44 23.17 -19.60
N ILE A 567 42.26 23.88 -20.38
CA ILE A 567 43.20 24.89 -19.85
C ILE A 567 42.45 26.02 -19.14
N SER A 568 41.34 26.50 -19.71
CA SER A 568 40.51 27.54 -19.10
C SER A 568 39.92 27.10 -17.76
N LYS A 569 39.50 25.84 -17.63
CA LYS A 569 39.04 25.27 -16.35
C LYS A 569 40.16 25.21 -15.30
N GLU A 570 41.33 24.71 -15.69
CA GLU A 570 42.50 24.65 -14.80
C GLU A 570 42.92 26.05 -14.32
N GLN A 571 42.89 27.06 -15.21
CA GLN A 571 43.14 28.45 -14.86
C GLN A 571 42.08 29.02 -13.92
N ALA A 572 40.79 28.74 -14.16
CA ALA A 572 39.72 29.19 -13.28
C ALA A 572 39.84 28.61 -11.87
N GLU A 573 40.27 27.35 -11.76
CA GLU A 573 40.52 26.68 -10.47
C GLU A 573 41.71 27.30 -9.73
N GLN A 574 42.81 27.60 -10.42
CA GLN A 574 43.94 28.34 -9.84
C GLN A 574 43.54 29.74 -9.38
N ILE A 575 42.74 30.47 -10.17
CA ILE A 575 42.23 31.79 -9.79
C ILE A 575 41.36 31.68 -8.54
N SER A 576 40.50 30.67 -8.45
CA SER A 576 39.66 30.44 -7.26
C SER A 576 40.51 30.18 -6.01
N ILE A 577 41.58 29.38 -6.12
CA ILE A 577 42.52 29.14 -5.02
C ILE A 577 43.23 30.44 -4.60
N LEU A 578 43.72 31.22 -5.57
CA LEU A 578 44.37 32.50 -5.30
C LEU A 578 43.43 33.51 -4.67
N GLN A 579 42.16 33.56 -5.10
CA GLN A 579 41.12 34.40 -4.50
C GLN A 579 40.87 34.00 -3.04
N ALA A 580 40.77 32.71 -2.75
CA ALA A 580 40.61 32.20 -1.39
C ALA A 580 41.83 32.55 -0.50
N GLU A 581 43.06 32.48 -1.03
CA GLU A 581 44.25 32.85 -0.28
C GLU A 581 44.34 34.37 -0.06
N VAL A 582 43.96 35.19 -1.05
CA VAL A 582 43.86 36.65 -0.89
C VAL A 582 42.82 37.00 0.18
N GLU A 583 41.67 36.33 0.18
CA GLU A 583 40.63 36.52 1.19
C GLU A 583 41.11 36.10 2.59
N ARG A 584 41.84 34.98 2.69
CA ARG A 584 42.52 34.54 3.92
C ARG A 584 43.53 35.59 4.41
N LEU A 585 44.33 36.16 3.52
CA LEU A 585 45.32 37.19 3.85
C LEU A 585 44.62 38.50 4.25
N ARG A 586 43.54 38.90 3.58
CA ARG A 586 42.72 40.05 4.00
C ARG A 586 42.20 39.85 5.43
N MET A 587 41.68 38.67 5.76
CA MET A 587 41.22 38.32 7.12
C MET A 587 42.36 38.33 8.16
N LYS A 588 43.62 38.11 7.75
CA LYS A 588 44.80 38.25 8.61
C LYS A 588 45.26 39.70 8.81
N THR A 589 45.03 40.58 7.83
CA THR A 589 45.46 41.99 7.88
C THR A 589 44.36 42.93 8.38
N PHE A 590 43.17 42.42 8.74
CA PHE A 590 42.18 43.20 9.47
C PHE A 590 42.76 43.59 10.84
N PRO A 591 42.89 44.88 11.16
CA PRO A 591 43.25 45.28 12.51
C PRO A 591 42.16 44.77 13.45
N ALA A 592 42.52 43.97 14.44
CA ALA A 592 41.62 43.70 15.54
C ALA A 592 41.26 45.05 16.16
N LEU A 593 40.01 45.48 15.98
CA LEU A 593 39.43 46.55 16.78
C LEU A 593 39.44 46.04 18.21
N VAL A 594 40.50 46.38 18.95
CA VAL A 594 40.56 46.25 20.39
C VAL A 594 39.40 47.07 20.93
N GLN A 595 38.37 46.41 21.45
CA GLN A 595 37.38 47.06 22.30
C GLN A 595 38.12 47.50 23.58
N MET A 596 38.34 48.81 23.70
CA MET A 596 38.30 49.48 25.01
C MET A 596 36.85 49.64 25.45
#